data_AF-A0A9W4X4I8-F1
#
_entry.id   AF-A0A9W4X4I8-F1
#
_cell.length_a   1.000
_cell.length_b   1.000
_cell.length_c   1.000
_cell.angle_alpha   90.00
_cell.angle_beta   90.00
_cell.angle_gamma   90.00
#
_symmetry.space_group_name_H-M   'P 1'
#
loop_
_entity.id
_entity.type
_entity.pdbx_description
1 polymer ?
#
loop_
_entity_poly.entity_id
_entity_poly.type
_entity_poly.pdbx_seq_one_letter_code
_entity_poly.pdbx_strand_id
1 'polypeptide(L)'
;MRSGGSACEVYFAELDIFQLRKNIAYYKDIFDLIIDKNNNIISSIMKTIHSLDDLKRFHNDAMIFFGAELMLLKEITTKIDDERLGKCSILLISSGQTGAALLQLASQIDCFASESVMLARAFMEKITNFCYAAICDEKEFRAFVLHPIYKKYHNLGATKMEDDLNLIDKNIIIRKEKQEKFKKNAIVQEALNIFSEKKSRLNWTKKTLNQRIDVIQEWGKLMDVFFTINKLEYYSDASEVLHGSMYGCTYSLGIFDDGFDRDIDGELEKKMYKDNTCMLLHLGMLMHETLTLISYSNNIDKEWSHSYKNRGVALNLLFYVLGRKIK
;
A
#
# COMPACT_ATOMS: atom_id res chain seq x y z
N MET A 1 -8.37 -45.45 21.99
CA MET A 1 -6.90 -45.46 22.16
C MET A 1 -6.24 -45.40 20.80
N ARG A 2 -5.25 -44.50 20.66
CA ARG A 2 -4.33 -44.24 19.54
C ARG A 2 -4.89 -43.50 18.31
N SER A 3 -4.70 -42.19 18.41
CA SER A 3 -4.49 -41.20 17.36
C SER A 3 -3.52 -41.66 16.27
N GLY A 4 -3.94 -41.56 15.02
CA GLY A 4 -3.05 -41.55 13.85
C GLY A 4 -3.04 -40.15 13.26
N GLY A 5 -2.12 -39.30 13.73
CA GLY A 5 -1.78 -38.06 13.02
C GLY A 5 -1.07 -38.43 11.73
N SER A 6 -1.53 -37.90 10.60
CA SER A 6 -0.97 -38.23 9.29
C SER A 6 0.42 -37.59 9.15
N ALA A 7 1.36 -38.33 8.57
CA ALA A 7 2.72 -37.86 8.33
C ALA A 7 2.79 -36.63 7.39
N CYS A 8 1.68 -36.22 6.77
CA CYS A 8 1.59 -34.97 6.00
C CYS A 8 1.57 -33.72 6.89
N GLU A 9 0.95 -33.73 8.07
CA GLU A 9 0.83 -32.51 8.90
C GLU A 9 2.16 -32.10 9.54
N VAL A 10 3.09 -33.04 9.71
CA VAL A 10 4.41 -32.79 10.30
C VAL A 10 5.42 -32.27 9.25
N TYR A 11 5.32 -32.72 8.00
CA TYR A 11 6.22 -32.27 6.92
C TYR A 11 5.97 -30.83 6.47
N PHE A 12 4.73 -30.31 6.54
CA PHE A 12 4.44 -28.92 6.22
C PHE A 12 4.86 -27.95 7.34
N ALA A 13 4.78 -28.35 8.61
CA ALA A 13 5.19 -27.50 9.74
C ALA A 13 6.73 -27.36 9.88
N GLU A 14 7.49 -28.40 9.55
CA GLU A 14 8.96 -28.37 9.65
C GLU A 14 9.65 -27.66 8.47
N LEU A 15 9.07 -27.72 7.27
CA LEU A 15 9.50 -26.91 6.12
C LEU A 15 9.24 -25.42 6.36
N ASP A 16 8.10 -25.07 6.96
CA ASP A 16 7.76 -23.67 7.25
C ASP A 16 8.71 -23.05 8.28
N ILE A 17 9.05 -23.75 9.37
CA ILE A 17 9.93 -23.20 10.42
C ILE A 17 11.38 -23.05 9.93
N PHE A 18 11.88 -23.97 9.09
CA PHE A 18 13.26 -23.89 8.58
C PHE A 18 13.40 -22.85 7.45
N GLN A 19 12.41 -22.73 6.55
CA GLN A 19 12.32 -21.61 5.61
C GLN A 19 12.14 -20.29 6.36
N LEU A 20 11.24 -20.22 7.36
CA LEU A 20 11.05 -19.01 8.20
C LEU A 20 12.34 -18.62 8.91
N ARG A 21 13.13 -19.54 9.47
CA ARG A 21 14.39 -19.18 10.15
C ARG A 21 15.48 -18.68 9.20
N LYS A 22 15.61 -19.29 8.02
CA LYS A 22 16.49 -18.77 6.95
C LYS A 22 16.00 -17.42 6.42
N ASN A 23 14.69 -17.29 6.27
CA ASN A 23 14.03 -16.07 5.87
C ASN A 23 14.19 -14.98 6.93
N ILE A 24 14.10 -15.26 8.24
CA ILE A 24 14.31 -14.28 9.32
C ILE A 24 15.74 -13.75 9.33
N ALA A 25 16.75 -14.61 9.14
CA ALA A 25 18.15 -14.16 9.03
C ALA A 25 18.35 -13.31 7.76
N TYR A 26 17.86 -13.80 6.62
CA TYR A 26 17.88 -13.08 5.35
C TYR A 26 17.09 -11.76 5.39
N TYR A 27 15.98 -11.70 6.13
CA TYR A 27 15.14 -10.51 6.31
C TYR A 27 15.76 -9.52 7.25
N LYS A 28 16.44 -9.98 8.31
CA LYS A 28 17.25 -9.11 9.15
C LYS A 28 18.39 -8.49 8.34
N ASP A 29 19.05 -9.28 7.49
CA ASP A 29 20.08 -8.77 6.60
C ASP A 29 19.51 -7.77 5.57
N ILE A 30 18.33 -8.02 4.98
CA ILE A 30 17.63 -7.05 4.11
C ILE A 30 17.24 -5.79 4.88
N PHE A 31 16.72 -5.93 6.10
CA PHE A 31 16.29 -4.81 6.93
C PHE A 31 17.49 -3.92 7.28
N ASP A 32 18.58 -4.50 7.78
CA ASP A 32 19.84 -3.81 8.08
C ASP A 32 20.51 -3.25 6.79
N LEU A 33 20.16 -3.81 5.63
CA LEU A 33 20.60 -3.31 4.32
C LEU A 33 19.74 -2.15 3.78
N ILE A 34 18.58 -1.85 4.34
CA ILE A 34 17.70 -0.77 3.85
C ILE A 34 17.52 0.33 4.90
N ILE A 35 17.46 -0.07 6.17
CA ILE A 35 17.19 0.80 7.31
C ILE A 35 18.42 0.80 8.24
N ASP A 36 18.86 1.98 8.67
CA ASP A 36 19.97 2.12 9.59
C ASP A 36 19.56 1.84 11.05
N LYS A 37 20.54 1.86 11.96
CA LYS A 37 20.32 1.62 13.40
C LYS A 37 19.43 2.67 14.09
N ASN A 38 19.18 3.81 13.44
CA ASN A 38 18.34 4.90 13.92
C ASN A 38 16.95 4.88 13.27
N ASN A 39 16.61 3.85 12.50
CA ASN A 39 15.39 3.74 11.70
C ASN A 39 15.29 4.76 10.54
N ASN A 40 16.41 5.26 10.02
CA ASN A 40 16.44 6.03 8.78
C ASN A 40 16.62 5.09 7.59
N ILE A 41 15.91 5.33 6.48
CA ILE A 41 16.16 4.60 5.25
C ILE A 41 17.44 5.15 4.61
N ILE A 42 18.33 4.26 4.18
CA ILE A 42 19.68 4.65 3.77
C ILE A 42 19.73 5.21 2.34
N SER A 43 18.64 5.08 1.57
CA SER A 43 18.46 5.63 0.21
C SER A 43 18.69 7.15 0.15
N SER A 44 18.28 7.88 1.19
CA SER A 44 18.32 9.35 1.29
C SER A 44 19.69 9.92 1.66
N ILE A 45 20.66 9.08 2.03
CA ILE A 45 21.96 9.49 2.59
C ILE A 45 23.10 9.35 1.56
N MET A 46 22.90 8.64 0.45
CA MET A 46 24.00 8.26 -0.44
C MET A 46 23.94 8.93 -1.83
N LYS A 47 25.04 9.60 -2.17
CA LYS A 47 25.30 10.17 -3.49
C LYS A 47 25.20 9.09 -4.58
N THR A 48 24.46 9.38 -5.64
CA THR A 48 24.16 8.41 -6.71
C THR A 48 25.42 8.09 -7.51
N ILE A 49 25.87 6.82 -7.45
CA ILE A 49 27.06 6.34 -8.17
C ILE A 49 26.80 6.01 -9.66
N HIS A 50 25.52 5.95 -10.05
CA HIS A 50 25.08 5.51 -11.37
C HIS A 50 25.00 6.67 -12.36
N SER A 51 25.21 6.36 -13.64
CA SER A 51 24.96 7.31 -14.73
C SER A 51 23.46 7.57 -14.88
N LEU A 52 23.10 8.67 -15.54
CA LEU A 52 21.69 8.97 -15.80
C LEU A 52 21.05 7.91 -16.72
N ASP A 53 21.78 7.42 -17.72
CA ASP A 53 21.29 6.39 -18.64
C ASP A 53 21.06 5.06 -17.93
N ASP A 54 21.91 4.72 -16.95
CA ASP A 54 21.69 3.55 -16.09
C ASP A 54 20.41 3.70 -15.27
N LEU A 55 20.18 4.87 -14.67
CA LEU A 55 18.99 5.12 -13.86
C LEU A 55 17.70 5.11 -14.70
N LYS A 56 17.74 5.64 -15.92
CA LYS A 56 16.64 5.52 -16.89
C LYS A 56 16.32 4.07 -17.22
N ARG A 57 17.34 3.22 -17.39
CA ARG A 57 17.17 1.78 -17.61
C ARG A 57 16.56 1.10 -16.38
N PHE A 58 17.09 1.35 -15.18
CA PHE A 58 16.56 0.77 -13.94
C PHE A 58 15.11 1.18 -13.67
N HIS A 59 14.77 2.43 -13.97
CA HIS A 59 13.41 2.92 -13.87
C HIS A 59 12.47 2.16 -14.80
N ASN A 60 12.86 1.93 -16.06
CA ASN A 60 12.08 1.12 -16.99
C ASN A 60 11.90 -0.31 -16.48
N ASP A 61 12.95 -0.93 -15.95
CA ASP A 61 12.88 -2.28 -15.37
C ASP A 61 11.93 -2.32 -14.15
N ALA A 62 11.95 -1.28 -13.31
CA ALA A 62 11.05 -1.14 -12.17
C ALA A 62 9.59 -0.91 -12.61
N MET A 63 9.35 -0.14 -13.68
CA MET A 63 8.00 0.01 -14.26
C MET A 63 7.47 -1.33 -14.80
N ILE A 64 8.32 -2.12 -15.47
CA ILE A 64 7.96 -3.45 -15.97
C ILE A 64 7.58 -4.37 -14.81
N PHE A 65 8.39 -4.40 -13.75
CA PHE A 65 8.10 -5.17 -12.55
C PHE A 65 6.77 -4.76 -11.90
N PHE A 66 6.61 -3.47 -11.60
CA PHE A 66 5.38 -2.98 -10.97
C PHE A 66 4.14 -3.22 -11.85
N GLY A 67 4.26 -3.04 -13.16
CA GLY A 67 3.22 -3.37 -14.13
C GLY A 67 2.86 -4.85 -14.15
N ALA A 68 3.85 -5.75 -14.07
CA ALA A 68 3.60 -7.18 -13.99
C ALA A 68 2.83 -7.55 -12.71
N GLU A 69 3.22 -6.99 -11.56
CA GLU A 69 2.49 -7.20 -10.31
C GLU A 69 1.05 -6.69 -10.38
N LEU A 70 0.81 -5.53 -11.01
CA LEU A 70 -0.55 -5.01 -11.24
C LEU A 70 -1.40 -5.94 -12.11
N MET A 71 -0.80 -6.56 -13.13
CA MET A 71 -1.49 -7.56 -13.95
C MET A 71 -1.86 -8.81 -13.14
N LEU A 72 -0.94 -9.30 -12.31
CA LEU A 72 -1.21 -10.44 -11.42
C LEU A 72 -2.34 -10.12 -10.43
N LEU A 73 -2.32 -8.93 -9.83
CA LEU A 73 -3.36 -8.49 -8.91
C LEU A 73 -4.73 -8.51 -9.59
N LYS A 74 -4.81 -7.96 -10.81
CA LYS A 74 -6.06 -7.99 -11.60
C LYS A 74 -6.54 -9.42 -11.85
N GLU A 75 -5.65 -10.34 -12.20
CA GLU A 75 -5.99 -11.74 -12.43
C GLU A 75 -6.47 -12.44 -11.15
N ILE A 76 -5.82 -12.16 -10.01
CA ILE A 76 -6.12 -12.81 -8.73
C ILE A 76 -7.42 -12.32 -8.12
N THR A 77 -7.80 -11.04 -8.33
CA THR A 77 -9.03 -10.50 -7.71
C THR A 77 -10.30 -11.28 -8.03
N THR A 78 -10.36 -11.98 -9.17
CA THR A 78 -11.51 -12.83 -9.55
C THR A 78 -11.43 -14.26 -9.00
N LYS A 79 -10.27 -14.66 -8.47
CA LYS A 79 -10.00 -15.99 -7.89
C LYS A 79 -10.15 -16.02 -6.36
N ILE A 80 -10.46 -14.89 -5.73
CA ILE A 80 -10.64 -14.81 -4.28
C ILE A 80 -11.98 -15.43 -3.89
N ASP A 81 -11.94 -16.61 -3.28
CA ASP A 81 -13.07 -17.36 -2.71
C ASP A 81 -13.24 -17.17 -1.19
N ASP A 82 -12.16 -16.87 -0.45
CA ASP A 82 -12.23 -16.47 0.95
C ASP A 82 -13.20 -15.30 1.17
N GLU A 83 -14.18 -15.49 2.07
CA GLU A 83 -15.26 -14.52 2.27
C GLU A 83 -14.74 -13.16 2.76
N ARG A 84 -13.74 -13.19 3.64
CA ARG A 84 -13.20 -12.00 4.28
C ARG A 84 -12.38 -11.18 3.29
N LEU A 85 -11.44 -11.82 2.59
CA LEU A 85 -10.66 -11.21 1.52
C LEU A 85 -11.55 -10.76 0.37
N GLY A 86 -12.58 -11.54 0.04
CA GLY A 86 -13.57 -11.19 -0.98
C GLY A 86 -14.29 -9.88 -0.68
N LYS A 87 -14.69 -9.64 0.58
CA LYS A 87 -15.27 -8.36 1.03
C LYS A 87 -14.27 -7.19 0.99
N CYS A 88 -12.97 -7.47 1.11
CA CYS A 88 -11.90 -6.47 1.01
C CYS A 88 -11.40 -6.24 -0.42
N SER A 89 -11.75 -7.11 -1.38
CA SER A 89 -11.23 -7.10 -2.76
C SER A 89 -11.43 -5.77 -3.50
N ILE A 90 -12.44 -4.99 -3.13
CA ILE A 90 -12.68 -3.65 -3.70
C ILE A 90 -11.50 -2.70 -3.45
N LEU A 91 -10.76 -2.86 -2.35
CA LEU A 91 -9.51 -2.12 -2.10
C LEU A 91 -8.44 -2.52 -3.11
N LEU A 92 -8.33 -3.80 -3.47
CA LEU A 92 -7.37 -4.26 -4.46
C LEU A 92 -7.71 -3.73 -5.86
N ILE A 93 -8.99 -3.77 -6.23
CA ILE A 93 -9.46 -3.19 -7.51
C ILE A 93 -9.13 -1.69 -7.56
N SER A 94 -9.43 -0.96 -6.49
CA SER A 94 -9.11 0.47 -6.39
C SER A 94 -7.59 0.73 -6.39
N SER A 95 -6.80 -0.16 -5.79
CA SER A 95 -5.34 -0.09 -5.80
C SER A 95 -4.80 -0.32 -7.20
N GLY A 96 -5.35 -1.29 -7.95
CA GLY A 96 -4.99 -1.53 -9.34
C GLY A 96 -5.19 -0.30 -10.24
N GLN A 97 -6.29 0.45 -10.04
CA GLN A 97 -6.52 1.72 -10.73
C GLN A 97 -5.51 2.80 -10.33
N THR A 98 -5.21 2.93 -9.03
CA THR A 98 -4.18 3.87 -8.55
C THR A 98 -2.79 3.51 -9.08
N GLY A 99 -2.44 2.23 -9.12
CA GLY A 99 -1.16 1.76 -9.66
C GLY A 99 -1.04 1.98 -11.16
N ALA A 100 -2.13 1.77 -11.92
CA ALA A 100 -2.15 2.08 -13.36
C ALA A 100 -1.95 3.59 -13.63
N ALA A 101 -2.59 4.45 -12.84
CA ALA A 101 -2.36 5.89 -12.92
C ALA A 101 -0.92 6.26 -12.54
N LEU A 102 -0.37 5.65 -11.50
CA LEU A 102 1.02 5.84 -11.08
C LEU A 102 1.99 5.47 -12.19
N LEU A 103 1.78 4.35 -12.90
CA LEU A 103 2.61 3.97 -14.05
C LEU A 103 2.60 5.02 -15.17
N GLN A 104 1.45 5.62 -15.46
CA GLN A 104 1.34 6.68 -16.47
C GLN A 104 2.11 7.94 -16.08
N LEU A 105 2.09 8.31 -14.80
CA LEU A 105 2.86 9.44 -14.30
C LEU A 105 4.36 9.11 -14.24
N ALA A 106 4.72 7.89 -13.82
CA ALA A 106 6.10 7.43 -13.75
C ALA A 106 6.78 7.36 -15.13
N SER A 107 6.04 7.11 -16.22
CA SER A 107 6.59 7.21 -17.58
C SER A 107 6.88 8.64 -18.05
N GLN A 108 6.42 9.63 -17.28
CA GLN A 108 6.56 11.07 -17.54
C GLN A 108 7.17 11.76 -16.32
N ILE A 109 8.23 11.14 -15.78
CA ILE A 109 8.83 11.50 -14.50
C ILE A 109 9.25 12.96 -14.42
N ASP A 110 9.76 13.52 -15.52
CA ASP A 110 10.24 14.90 -15.61
C ASP A 110 9.12 15.94 -15.35
N CYS A 111 7.85 15.53 -15.49
CA CYS A 111 6.69 16.40 -15.28
C CYS A 111 5.90 16.07 -14.01
N PHE A 112 5.89 14.81 -13.57
CA PHE A 112 4.91 14.33 -12.58
C PHE A 112 5.52 13.53 -11.42
N ALA A 113 6.80 13.73 -11.11
CA ALA A 113 7.44 13.03 -9.99
C ALA A 113 6.75 13.29 -8.64
N SER A 114 6.31 14.53 -8.38
CA SER A 114 5.67 14.89 -7.10
C SER A 114 4.28 14.26 -6.95
N GLU A 115 3.54 14.20 -8.05
CA GLU A 115 2.21 13.61 -8.14
C GLU A 115 2.27 12.09 -8.01
N SER A 116 3.35 11.48 -8.53
CA SER A 116 3.60 10.05 -8.38
C SER A 116 3.76 9.64 -6.91
N VAL A 117 4.42 10.48 -6.09
CA VAL A 117 4.56 10.28 -4.65
C VAL A 117 3.20 10.35 -3.93
N MET A 118 2.31 11.27 -4.33
CA MET A 118 0.96 11.35 -3.77
C MET A 118 0.14 10.09 -4.08
N LEU A 119 0.22 9.58 -5.31
CA LEU A 119 -0.46 8.33 -5.68
C LEU A 119 0.14 7.12 -4.98
N ALA A 120 1.46 7.08 -4.79
CA ALA A 120 2.12 6.04 -4.03
C ALA A 120 1.54 5.98 -2.61
N ARG A 121 1.42 7.13 -1.91
CA ARG A 121 0.76 7.22 -0.59
C ARG A 121 -0.61 6.57 -0.58
N ALA A 122 -1.47 6.97 -1.51
CA ALA A 122 -2.82 6.45 -1.61
C ALA A 122 -2.83 4.94 -1.90
N PHE A 123 -1.90 4.45 -2.73
CA PHE A 123 -1.73 3.04 -3.04
C PHE A 123 -1.35 2.24 -1.78
N MET A 124 -0.32 2.67 -1.06
CA MET A 124 0.18 1.98 0.13
C MET A 124 -0.86 1.92 1.24
N GLU A 125 -1.61 3.01 1.46
CA GLU A 125 -2.67 3.00 2.46
C GLU A 125 -3.78 2.00 2.09
N LYS A 126 -4.15 1.88 0.82
CA LYS A 126 -5.14 0.88 0.38
C LYS A 126 -4.63 -0.55 0.56
N ILE A 127 -3.38 -0.84 0.18
CA ILE A 127 -2.76 -2.16 0.37
C ILE A 127 -2.66 -2.50 1.86
N THR A 128 -2.19 -1.57 2.69
CA THR A 128 -2.12 -1.76 4.15
C THR A 128 -3.50 -2.01 4.74
N ASN A 129 -4.52 -1.27 4.28
CA ASN A 129 -5.89 -1.48 4.73
C ASN A 129 -6.45 -2.83 4.32
N PHE A 130 -6.12 -3.32 3.12
CA PHE A 130 -6.47 -4.66 2.69
C PHE A 130 -5.85 -5.71 3.61
N CYS A 131 -4.52 -5.67 3.79
CA CYS A 131 -3.81 -6.62 4.62
C CYS A 131 -4.28 -6.60 6.07
N TYR A 132 -4.48 -5.40 6.63
CA TYR A 132 -4.99 -5.24 7.97
C TYR A 132 -6.43 -5.77 8.12
N ALA A 133 -7.33 -5.43 7.19
CA ALA A 133 -8.71 -5.88 7.23
C ALA A 133 -8.82 -7.40 7.06
N ALA A 134 -7.85 -8.06 6.43
CA ALA A 134 -7.78 -9.51 6.33
C ALA A 134 -7.48 -10.20 7.68
N ILE A 135 -6.73 -9.55 8.58
CA ILE A 135 -6.18 -10.21 9.79
C ILE A 135 -6.68 -9.61 11.12
N CYS A 136 -7.33 -8.44 11.10
CA CYS A 136 -7.79 -7.79 12.34
C CYS A 136 -8.92 -8.57 13.05
N ASP A 137 -9.32 -8.14 14.24
CA ASP A 137 -10.43 -8.77 14.94
C ASP A 137 -11.77 -8.60 14.20
N GLU A 138 -12.74 -9.47 14.50
CA GLU A 138 -14.05 -9.48 13.82
C GLU A 138 -14.84 -8.18 14.02
N LYS A 139 -14.65 -7.50 15.15
CA LYS A 139 -15.34 -6.24 15.43
C LYS A 139 -14.82 -5.12 14.53
N GLU A 140 -13.50 -5.01 14.37
CA GLU A 140 -12.88 -4.06 13.46
C GLU A 140 -13.16 -4.40 11.99
N PHE A 141 -13.16 -5.68 11.63
CA PHE A 141 -13.55 -6.12 10.30
C PHE A 141 -15.00 -5.77 9.97
N ARG A 142 -15.92 -6.03 10.91
CA ARG A 142 -17.33 -5.67 10.73
C ARG A 142 -17.52 -4.17 10.58
N ALA A 143 -16.79 -3.37 11.37
CA ALA A 143 -16.78 -1.92 11.22
C ALA A 143 -16.26 -1.49 9.83
N PHE A 144 -15.17 -2.10 9.34
CA PHE A 144 -14.65 -1.86 8.00
C PHE A 144 -15.71 -2.10 6.90
N VAL A 145 -16.39 -3.25 6.94
CA VAL A 145 -17.43 -3.61 5.96
C VAL A 145 -18.64 -2.68 6.01
N LEU A 146 -19.04 -2.23 7.20
CA LEU A 146 -20.22 -1.37 7.39
C LEU A 146 -19.93 0.12 7.18
N HIS A 147 -18.67 0.55 7.17
CA HIS A 147 -18.31 1.95 7.05
C HIS A 147 -18.80 2.63 5.76
N PRO A 148 -18.72 2.01 4.56
CA PRO A 148 -19.31 2.58 3.35
C PRO A 148 -20.82 2.82 3.46
N ILE A 149 -21.54 1.94 4.17
CA ILE A 149 -22.99 2.06 4.39
C ILE A 149 -23.29 3.24 5.32
N TYR A 150 -22.53 3.37 6.40
CA TYR A 150 -22.59 4.51 7.31
C TYR A 150 -22.27 5.83 6.58
N LYS A 151 -21.21 5.88 5.77
CA LYS A 151 -20.86 7.07 4.96
C LYS A 151 -21.96 7.40 3.95
N LYS A 152 -22.52 6.39 3.29
CA LYS A 152 -23.65 6.57 2.36
C LYS A 152 -24.86 7.18 3.07
N TYR A 153 -25.26 6.67 4.25
CA TYR A 153 -26.35 7.23 5.04
C TYR A 153 -26.16 8.73 5.32
N HIS A 154 -24.96 9.13 5.74
CA HIS A 154 -24.63 10.53 6.03
C HIS A 154 -24.44 11.40 4.78
N ASN A 155 -24.27 10.81 3.60
CA ASN A 155 -24.14 11.53 2.33
C ASN A 155 -25.44 11.50 1.51
N LEU A 156 -26.49 10.81 1.96
CA LEU A 156 -27.79 10.80 1.27
C LEU A 156 -28.36 12.22 1.24
N GLY A 157 -28.70 12.69 0.04
CA GLY A 157 -29.21 14.04 -0.15
C GLY A 157 -28.19 15.13 0.21
N ALA A 158 -26.88 14.81 0.23
CA ALA A 158 -25.86 15.85 0.21
C ALA A 158 -25.96 16.63 -1.10
N THR A 159 -25.75 17.95 -0.99
CA THR A 159 -25.73 18.86 -2.13
C THR A 159 -24.65 18.41 -3.11
N LYS A 160 -25.03 18.31 -4.37
CA LYS A 160 -24.12 18.01 -5.47
C LYS A 160 -23.62 19.30 -6.11
N MET A 161 -22.61 19.18 -6.96
CA MET A 161 -22.01 20.32 -7.64
C MET A 161 -22.99 21.01 -8.59
N GLU A 162 -23.93 20.25 -9.15
CA GLU A 162 -24.99 20.72 -10.04
C GLU A 162 -26.23 21.30 -9.34
N ASP A 163 -26.31 21.24 -8.01
CA ASP A 163 -27.51 21.68 -7.27
C ASP A 163 -27.54 23.22 -7.12
N ASP A 164 -28.73 23.80 -7.23
CA ASP A 164 -28.95 25.23 -6.94
C ASP A 164 -28.78 25.50 -5.43
N LEU A 165 -27.76 26.29 -5.10
CA LEU A 165 -27.43 26.68 -3.72
C LEU A 165 -28.53 27.53 -3.08
N ASN A 166 -29.46 28.10 -3.85
CA ASN A 166 -30.61 28.83 -3.29
C ASN A 166 -31.67 27.92 -2.68
N LEU A 167 -31.56 26.59 -2.84
CA LEU A 167 -32.54 25.60 -2.35
C LEU A 167 -32.06 24.78 -1.15
N ILE A 168 -31.03 25.25 -0.42
CA ILE A 168 -30.41 24.52 0.70
C ILE A 168 -31.42 24.02 1.73
N ASP A 169 -32.39 24.84 2.15
CA ASP A 169 -33.37 24.44 3.17
C ASP A 169 -34.31 23.32 2.70
N LYS A 170 -34.75 23.35 1.43
CA LYS A 170 -35.53 22.25 0.84
C LYS A 170 -34.70 20.98 0.74
N ASN A 171 -33.41 21.10 0.45
CA ASN A 171 -32.48 19.97 0.38
C ASN A 171 -32.28 19.31 1.75
N ILE A 172 -32.35 20.06 2.87
CA ILE A 172 -32.28 19.50 4.24
C ILE A 172 -33.48 18.60 4.56
N ILE A 173 -34.69 19.01 4.18
CA ILE A 173 -35.92 18.21 4.44
C ILE A 173 -35.87 16.91 3.62
N ILE A 174 -35.60 17.02 2.31
CA ILE A 174 -35.49 15.89 1.40
C ILE A 174 -34.40 14.91 1.87
N ARG A 175 -33.30 15.43 2.39
CA ARG A 175 -32.23 14.63 3.00
C ARG A 175 -32.72 13.81 4.19
N LYS A 176 -33.43 14.42 5.13
CA LYS A 176 -33.97 13.71 6.31
C LYS A 176 -34.93 12.59 5.89
N GLU A 177 -35.83 12.86 4.94
CA GLU A 177 -36.75 11.84 4.43
C GLU A 177 -36.03 10.65 3.78
N LYS A 178 -34.99 10.92 2.97
CA LYS A 178 -34.15 9.88 2.36
C LYS A 178 -33.39 9.06 3.42
N GLN A 179 -32.87 9.72 4.46
CA GLN A 179 -32.19 9.05 5.57
C GLN A 179 -33.14 8.14 6.35
N GLU A 180 -34.32 8.63 6.73
CA GLU A 180 -35.34 7.82 7.43
C GLU A 180 -35.79 6.62 6.60
N LYS A 181 -35.97 6.78 5.29
CA LYS A 181 -36.27 5.66 4.39
C LYS A 181 -35.13 4.65 4.34
N PHE A 182 -33.88 5.10 4.25
CA PHE A 182 -32.71 4.22 4.18
C PHE A 182 -32.45 3.49 5.50
N LYS A 183 -32.71 4.15 6.64
CA LYS A 183 -32.60 3.60 8.00
C LYS A 183 -33.51 2.39 8.25
N LYS A 184 -34.55 2.19 7.45
CA LYS A 184 -35.41 0.99 7.55
C LYS A 184 -34.69 -0.30 7.18
N ASN A 185 -33.57 -0.24 6.47
CA ASN A 185 -32.78 -1.44 6.14
C ASN A 185 -31.95 -1.88 7.36
N ALA A 186 -32.04 -3.17 7.73
CA ALA A 186 -31.35 -3.74 8.88
C ALA A 186 -29.83 -3.49 8.87
N ILE A 187 -29.17 -3.60 7.71
CA ILE A 187 -27.73 -3.36 7.61
C ILE A 187 -27.34 -1.91 7.89
N VAL A 188 -28.26 -0.96 7.62
CA VAL A 188 -28.06 0.46 7.92
C VAL A 188 -28.19 0.67 9.41
N GLN A 189 -29.19 0.09 10.06
CA GLN A 189 -29.36 0.17 11.52
C GLN A 189 -28.14 -0.37 12.25
N GLU A 190 -27.62 -1.50 11.79
CA GLU A 190 -26.39 -2.08 12.32
C GLU A 190 -25.19 -1.13 12.17
N ALA A 191 -24.98 -0.57 10.97
CA ALA A 191 -23.91 0.39 10.74
C ALA A 191 -24.04 1.62 11.65
N LEU A 192 -25.26 2.14 11.85
CA LEU A 192 -25.51 3.28 12.73
C LEU A 192 -25.27 2.96 14.21
N ASN A 193 -25.54 1.72 14.63
CA ASN A 193 -25.28 1.25 15.99
C ASN A 193 -23.77 1.14 16.28
N ILE A 194 -22.98 0.69 15.30
CA ILE A 194 -21.51 0.62 15.44
C ILE A 194 -20.87 2.01 15.41
N PHE A 195 -21.35 2.90 14.54
CA PHE A 195 -20.76 4.22 14.33
C PHE A 195 -21.50 5.32 15.09
N SER A 196 -22.48 5.93 14.44
CA SER A 196 -23.38 6.92 15.02
C SER A 196 -24.43 7.35 14.00
N GLU A 197 -25.66 7.54 14.45
CA GLU A 197 -26.66 8.26 13.66
C GLU A 197 -26.39 9.77 13.61
N LYS A 198 -25.73 10.34 14.62
CA LYS A 198 -25.57 11.80 14.78
C LYS A 198 -24.24 12.32 14.25
N LYS A 199 -23.16 11.57 14.46
CA LYS A 199 -21.82 11.94 13.97
C LYS A 199 -21.67 11.39 12.54
N SER A 200 -21.21 12.23 11.61
CA SER A 200 -21.05 11.89 10.18
C SER A 200 -19.59 11.66 9.73
N ARG A 201 -18.65 11.97 10.63
CA ARG A 201 -17.20 11.95 10.41
C ARG A 201 -16.52 11.02 11.41
N LEU A 202 -16.86 9.73 11.32
CA LEU A 202 -16.20 8.69 12.11
C LEU A 202 -15.40 7.81 11.17
N ASN A 203 -14.21 7.42 11.63
CA ASN A 203 -13.35 6.47 10.94
C ASN A 203 -13.78 5.05 11.27
N TRP A 204 -13.55 4.11 10.34
CA TRP A 204 -13.87 2.70 10.54
C TRP A 204 -12.99 2.02 11.60
N THR A 205 -11.77 2.53 11.78
CA THR A 205 -10.87 2.14 12.86
C THR A 205 -10.35 3.38 13.59
N LYS A 206 -9.98 3.20 14.86
CA LYS A 206 -9.24 4.18 15.65
C LYS A 206 -7.73 4.06 15.46
N LYS A 207 -7.26 2.97 14.85
CA LYS A 207 -5.83 2.73 14.63
C LYS A 207 -5.29 3.66 13.53
N THR A 208 -4.13 4.24 13.78
CA THR A 208 -3.37 4.98 12.77
C THR A 208 -2.81 4.01 11.71
N LEU A 209 -2.30 4.54 10.59
CA LEU A 209 -1.62 3.69 9.59
C LEU A 209 -0.48 2.89 10.23
N ASN A 210 0.32 3.52 11.08
CA ASN A 210 1.43 2.88 11.78
C ASN A 210 0.94 1.74 12.68
N GLN A 211 -0.12 1.95 13.46
CA GLN A 211 -0.68 0.90 14.30
C GLN A 211 -1.28 -0.27 13.49
N ARG A 212 -1.76 -0.02 12.27
CA ARG A 212 -2.21 -1.09 11.37
C ARG A 212 -1.02 -1.89 10.83
N ILE A 213 0.09 -1.22 10.51
CA ILE A 213 1.34 -1.86 10.11
C ILE A 213 1.88 -2.70 11.27
N ASP A 214 1.90 -2.17 12.49
CA ASP A 214 2.37 -2.89 13.67
C ASP A 214 1.59 -4.22 13.87
N VAL A 215 0.27 -4.22 13.62
CA VAL A 215 -0.54 -5.47 13.64
C VAL A 215 -0.15 -6.46 12.53
N ILE A 216 0.18 -5.97 11.33
CA ILE A 216 0.68 -6.81 10.23
C ILE A 216 2.05 -7.41 10.60
N GLN A 217 2.90 -6.63 11.29
CA GLN A 217 4.20 -7.07 11.79
C GLN A 217 4.06 -8.16 12.84
N GLU A 218 3.20 -7.94 13.83
CA GLU A 218 2.90 -8.90 14.89
C GLU A 218 2.33 -10.22 14.35
N TRP A 219 1.62 -10.18 13.23
CA TRP A 219 1.13 -11.38 12.55
C TRP A 219 2.27 -12.24 11.99
N GLY A 220 3.40 -11.63 11.60
CA GLY A 220 4.67 -12.32 11.37
C GLY A 220 4.75 -13.22 10.12
N LYS A 221 3.74 -13.20 9.25
CA LYS A 221 3.72 -14.03 8.02
C LYS A 221 4.07 -13.29 6.73
N LEU A 222 4.22 -11.96 6.77
CA LEU A 222 4.62 -11.14 5.63
C LEU A 222 6.00 -10.53 5.84
N MET A 223 6.68 -10.15 4.76
CA MET A 223 7.85 -9.27 4.85
C MET A 223 7.41 -7.85 5.20
N ASP A 224 7.54 -7.53 6.48
CA ASP A 224 7.11 -6.24 7.02
C ASP A 224 8.04 -5.06 6.72
N VAL A 225 9.29 -5.34 6.32
CA VAL A 225 10.26 -4.31 5.95
C VAL A 225 9.69 -3.35 4.90
N PHE A 226 8.93 -3.83 3.93
CA PHE A 226 8.32 -2.96 2.92
C PHE A 226 7.20 -2.11 3.50
N PHE A 227 6.38 -2.63 4.40
CA PHE A 227 5.40 -1.81 5.11
C PHE A 227 6.09 -0.73 5.97
N THR A 228 7.24 -1.07 6.57
CA THR A 228 8.03 -0.16 7.40
C THR A 228 8.73 0.93 6.59
N ILE A 229 9.38 0.57 5.47
CA ILE A 229 9.98 1.53 4.55
C ILE A 229 8.94 2.54 4.10
N ASN A 230 7.75 2.05 3.75
CA ASN A 230 6.66 2.90 3.29
C ASN A 230 6.10 3.84 4.37
N LYS A 231 6.16 3.42 5.64
CA LYS A 231 5.86 4.26 6.81
C LYS A 231 6.87 5.39 6.99
N LEU A 232 8.15 5.15 6.69
CA LEU A 232 9.25 6.09 6.92
C LEU A 232 9.47 7.06 5.75
N GLU A 233 9.39 6.59 4.50
CA GLU A 233 9.78 7.39 3.32
C GLU A 233 8.63 8.21 2.72
N TYR A 234 7.43 7.65 2.66
CA TYR A 234 6.38 8.25 1.84
C TYR A 234 5.28 8.91 2.67
N TYR A 235 4.98 8.43 3.88
CA TYR A 235 3.74 8.86 4.53
C TYR A 235 3.76 10.32 5.01
N SER A 236 4.86 10.77 5.62
CA SER A 236 5.01 12.16 6.08
C SER A 236 5.17 13.09 4.89
N ASP A 237 6.11 12.80 4.01
CA ASP A 237 6.51 13.70 2.94
C ASP A 237 5.45 13.80 1.85
N ALA A 238 4.78 12.70 1.50
CA ALA A 238 3.62 12.77 0.61
C ALA A 238 2.43 13.50 1.22
N SER A 239 2.35 13.62 2.56
CA SER A 239 1.34 14.47 3.21
C SER A 239 1.65 15.94 3.04
N GLU A 240 2.92 16.30 3.18
CA GLU A 240 3.40 17.65 2.95
C GLU A 240 3.23 18.06 1.48
N VAL A 241 3.55 17.17 0.54
CA VAL A 241 3.30 17.36 -0.90
C VAL A 241 1.80 17.54 -1.18
N LEU A 242 0.96 16.65 -0.66
CA LEU A 242 -0.50 16.69 -0.86
C LEU A 242 -1.13 17.98 -0.31
N HIS A 243 -0.60 18.53 0.77
CA HIS A 243 -1.11 19.75 1.40
C HIS A 243 -0.41 21.03 0.92
N GLY A 244 0.54 20.92 -0.03
CA GLY A 244 1.19 22.07 -0.66
C GLY A 244 2.06 22.88 0.30
N SER A 245 2.66 22.23 1.30
CA SER A 245 3.63 22.92 2.16
C SER A 245 4.90 23.24 1.36
N MET A 246 5.64 24.26 1.78
CA MET A 246 6.91 24.61 1.14
C MET A 246 7.91 23.45 1.19
N TYR A 247 7.91 22.67 2.27
CA TYR A 247 8.69 21.44 2.38
C TYR A 247 8.25 20.42 1.33
N GLY A 248 6.94 20.12 1.23
CA GLY A 248 6.42 19.19 0.22
C GLY A 248 6.73 19.60 -1.21
N CYS A 249 6.56 20.88 -1.54
CA CYS A 249 6.85 21.42 -2.88
C CYS A 249 8.35 21.39 -3.24
N THR A 250 9.23 21.27 -2.25
CA THR A 250 10.69 21.22 -2.45
C THR A 250 11.28 19.83 -2.24
N TYR A 251 10.51 18.89 -1.69
CA TYR A 251 10.94 17.51 -1.39
C TYR A 251 11.49 16.79 -2.63
N SER A 252 10.75 16.82 -3.74
CA SER A 252 11.17 16.18 -5.00
C SER A 252 12.37 16.87 -5.67
N LEU A 253 12.76 18.06 -5.20
CA LEU A 253 13.86 18.84 -5.76
C LEU A 253 15.21 18.53 -5.09
N GLY A 254 15.23 17.79 -3.98
CA GLY A 254 16.47 17.43 -3.27
C GLY A 254 17.22 18.60 -2.64
N ILE A 255 16.60 19.79 -2.53
CA ILE A 255 17.24 21.02 -2.07
C ILE A 255 17.82 20.88 -0.64
N PHE A 256 17.27 19.95 0.15
CA PHE A 256 17.71 19.69 1.53
C PHE A 256 18.43 18.36 1.69
N ASP A 257 18.70 17.63 0.60
CA ASP A 257 19.37 16.33 0.66
C ASP A 257 20.87 16.53 0.83
N ASP A 258 21.46 15.74 1.73
CA ASP A 258 22.91 15.79 1.94
C ASP A 258 23.64 15.30 0.70
N GLY A 259 24.56 16.13 0.19
CA GLY A 259 25.31 15.84 -1.03
C GLY A 259 24.60 16.13 -2.35
N PHE A 260 23.38 16.71 -2.34
CA PHE A 260 22.74 17.25 -3.54
C PHE A 260 23.33 18.60 -3.92
N ASP A 261 23.85 18.69 -5.14
CA ASP A 261 24.39 19.91 -5.72
C ASP A 261 23.52 20.37 -6.90
N ARG A 262 22.77 21.45 -6.69
CA ARG A 262 21.89 22.05 -7.71
C ARG A 262 22.67 22.64 -8.89
N ASP A 263 23.96 22.92 -8.72
CA ASP A 263 24.80 23.54 -9.75
C ASP A 263 25.42 22.48 -10.68
N ILE A 264 25.19 21.18 -10.41
CA ILE A 264 25.61 20.07 -11.27
C ILE A 264 24.48 19.67 -12.23
N ASP A 265 24.76 19.80 -13.52
CA ASP A 265 23.82 19.43 -14.59
C ASP A 265 23.36 17.96 -14.48
N GLY A 266 22.04 17.77 -14.54
CA GLY A 266 21.40 16.45 -14.49
C GLY A 266 21.36 15.79 -13.11
N GLU A 267 21.81 16.46 -12.04
CA GLU A 267 21.75 15.90 -10.69
C GLU A 267 20.31 15.72 -10.19
N LEU A 268 19.44 16.70 -10.48
CA LEU A 268 17.99 16.60 -10.21
C LEU A 268 17.36 15.41 -10.94
N GLU A 269 17.64 15.24 -12.23
CA GLU A 269 17.12 14.11 -13.00
C GLU A 269 17.57 12.77 -12.40
N LYS A 270 18.87 12.63 -12.08
CA LYS A 270 19.39 11.41 -11.44
C LYS A 270 18.66 11.10 -10.14
N LYS A 271 18.43 12.11 -9.29
CA LYS A 271 17.65 11.94 -8.05
C LYS A 271 16.23 11.46 -8.37
N MET A 272 15.52 12.17 -9.26
CA MET A 272 14.14 11.84 -9.62
C MET A 272 14.01 10.39 -10.09
N TYR A 273 14.86 9.96 -11.03
CA TYR A 273 14.88 8.58 -11.54
C TYR A 273 15.21 7.56 -10.44
N LYS A 274 16.22 7.82 -9.59
CA LYS A 274 16.58 6.92 -8.49
C LYS A 274 15.41 6.73 -7.51
N ASP A 275 14.80 7.83 -7.07
CA ASP A 275 13.74 7.81 -6.06
C ASP A 275 12.47 7.15 -6.60
N ASN A 276 12.07 7.48 -7.83
CA ASN A 276 10.91 6.83 -8.46
C ASN A 276 11.15 5.34 -8.73
N THR A 277 12.38 4.97 -9.11
CA THR A 277 12.75 3.55 -9.26
C THR A 277 12.57 2.82 -7.94
N CYS A 278 13.10 3.36 -6.83
CA CYS A 278 12.95 2.75 -5.51
C CYS A 278 11.48 2.66 -5.09
N MET A 279 10.70 3.72 -5.30
CA MET A 279 9.27 3.75 -5.03
C MET A 279 8.53 2.65 -5.80
N LEU A 280 8.71 2.53 -7.11
CA LEU A 280 8.08 1.49 -7.92
C LEU A 280 8.41 0.08 -7.43
N LEU A 281 9.69 -0.15 -7.06
CA LEU A 281 10.13 -1.42 -6.51
C LEU A 281 9.47 -1.71 -5.15
N HIS A 282 9.43 -0.74 -4.23
CA HIS A 282 8.78 -0.87 -2.93
C HIS A 282 7.28 -1.16 -3.07
N LEU A 283 6.58 -0.46 -3.97
CA LEU A 283 5.17 -0.68 -4.23
C LEU A 283 4.90 -2.06 -4.83
N GLY A 284 5.70 -2.51 -5.79
CA GLY A 284 5.59 -3.87 -6.34
C GLY A 284 5.88 -4.95 -5.31
N MET A 285 6.80 -4.72 -4.37
CA MET A 285 7.06 -5.65 -3.27
C MET A 285 5.89 -5.70 -2.27
N LEU A 286 5.23 -4.58 -1.97
CA LEU A 286 3.97 -4.59 -1.20
C LEU A 286 2.86 -5.40 -1.88
N MET A 287 2.79 -5.33 -3.22
CA MET A 287 1.85 -6.14 -3.97
C MET A 287 2.16 -7.62 -3.81
N HIS A 288 3.42 -8.02 -3.91
CA HIS A 288 3.81 -9.41 -3.64
C HIS A 288 3.40 -9.88 -2.23
N GLU A 289 3.56 -9.03 -1.21
CA GLU A 289 3.11 -9.38 0.15
C GLU A 289 1.58 -9.54 0.24
N THR A 290 0.84 -8.75 -0.55
CA THR A 290 -0.61 -8.92 -0.70
C THR A 290 -0.95 -10.26 -1.35
N LEU A 291 -0.21 -10.67 -2.39
CA LEU A 291 -0.41 -11.98 -3.02
C LEU A 291 -0.06 -13.12 -2.07
N THR A 292 1.00 -12.95 -1.26
CA THR A 292 1.38 -13.91 -0.22
C THR A 292 0.26 -14.08 0.81
N LEU A 293 -0.33 -12.98 1.27
CA LEU A 293 -1.49 -13.01 2.16
C LEU A 293 -2.66 -13.81 1.56
N ILE A 294 -3.01 -13.54 0.29
CA ILE A 294 -4.10 -14.24 -0.41
C ILE A 294 -3.78 -15.74 -0.57
N SER A 295 -2.52 -16.09 -0.82
CA SER A 295 -2.11 -17.49 -1.02
C SER A 295 -2.34 -18.39 0.20
N TYR A 296 -2.44 -17.82 1.40
CA TYR A 296 -2.73 -18.61 2.61
C TYR A 296 -4.15 -19.18 2.65
N SER A 297 -5.08 -18.62 1.90
CA SER A 297 -6.50 -19.03 1.93
C SER A 297 -7.11 -19.31 0.56
N ASN A 298 -6.39 -19.03 -0.53
CA ASN A 298 -6.91 -19.11 -1.89
C ASN A 298 -5.94 -19.83 -2.82
N ASN A 299 -6.48 -20.55 -3.81
CA ASN A 299 -5.67 -21.28 -4.78
C ASN A 299 -5.09 -20.34 -5.87
N ILE A 300 -3.95 -19.74 -5.57
CA ILE A 300 -3.21 -18.82 -6.47
C ILE A 300 -1.72 -19.18 -6.57
N ASP A 301 -1.36 -20.44 -6.33
CA ASP A 301 0.04 -20.90 -6.24
C ASP A 301 0.87 -20.54 -7.47
N LYS A 302 0.24 -20.61 -8.65
CA LYS A 302 0.90 -20.29 -9.92
C LYS A 302 1.26 -18.82 -10.01
N GLU A 303 0.31 -17.94 -9.70
CA GLU A 303 0.49 -16.50 -9.78
C GLU A 303 1.43 -16.01 -8.67
N TRP A 304 1.28 -16.56 -7.45
CA TRP A 304 2.18 -16.30 -6.34
C TRP A 304 3.62 -16.75 -6.67
N SER A 305 3.81 -17.94 -7.23
CA SER A 305 5.13 -18.43 -7.65
C SER A 305 5.77 -17.56 -8.72
N HIS A 306 4.97 -16.99 -9.63
CA HIS A 306 5.46 -16.05 -10.63
C HIS A 306 5.91 -14.74 -9.98
N SER A 307 5.05 -14.14 -9.14
CA SER A 307 5.37 -12.94 -8.36
C SER A 307 6.61 -13.13 -7.46
N TYR A 308 6.76 -14.30 -6.82
CA TYR A 308 7.92 -14.61 -5.98
C TYR A 308 9.24 -14.55 -6.75
N LYS A 309 9.26 -15.06 -7.99
CA LYS A 309 10.45 -14.98 -8.87
C LYS A 309 10.73 -13.53 -9.27
N ASN A 310 9.69 -12.79 -9.64
CA ASN A 310 9.80 -11.36 -10.00
C ASN A 310 10.34 -10.54 -8.82
N ARG A 311 9.85 -10.78 -7.60
CA ARG A 311 10.34 -10.14 -6.37
C ARG A 311 11.84 -10.35 -6.17
N GLY A 312 12.36 -11.56 -6.42
CA GLY A 312 13.80 -11.83 -6.31
C GLY A 312 14.65 -10.96 -7.25
N VAL A 313 14.19 -10.76 -8.48
CA VAL A 313 14.85 -9.87 -9.46
C VAL A 313 14.73 -8.40 -9.02
N ALA A 314 13.54 -7.99 -8.58
CA ALA A 314 13.28 -6.63 -8.11
C ALA A 314 14.13 -6.26 -6.88
N LEU A 315 14.31 -7.18 -5.94
CA LEU A 315 15.19 -7.02 -4.79
C LEU A 315 16.65 -6.79 -5.20
N ASN A 316 17.16 -7.58 -6.15
CA ASN A 316 18.51 -7.39 -6.68
C ASN A 316 18.67 -6.02 -7.36
N LEU A 317 17.66 -5.61 -8.13
CA LEU A 317 17.63 -4.29 -8.76
C LEU A 317 17.63 -3.18 -7.72
N LEU A 318 16.82 -3.29 -6.66
CA LEU A 318 16.80 -2.31 -5.56
C LEU A 318 18.19 -2.15 -4.95
N PHE A 319 18.85 -3.24 -4.56
CA PHE A 319 20.19 -3.16 -3.98
C PHE A 319 21.21 -2.56 -4.93
N TYR A 320 21.10 -2.90 -6.22
CA TYR A 320 21.95 -2.32 -7.24
C TYR A 320 21.75 -0.80 -7.36
N VAL A 321 20.51 -0.33 -7.45
CA VAL A 321 20.15 1.11 -7.51
C VAL A 321 20.66 1.85 -6.27
N LEU A 322 20.56 1.24 -5.09
CA LEU A 322 21.08 1.77 -3.82
C LEU A 322 22.62 1.70 -3.70
N GLY A 323 23.32 1.12 -4.67
CA GLY A 323 24.78 1.01 -4.66
C GLY A 323 25.32 -0.01 -3.65
N ARG A 324 24.50 -0.99 -3.24
CA ARG A 324 24.87 -2.02 -2.27
C ARG A 324 25.23 -3.33 -2.96
N LYS A 325 26.31 -3.95 -2.49
CA LYS A 325 26.60 -5.35 -2.80
C LYS A 325 25.90 -6.23 -1.78
N ILE A 326 25.02 -7.11 -2.26
CA ILE A 326 24.56 -8.26 -1.48
C ILE A 326 25.83 -9.09 -1.22
N LYS A 327 26.17 -9.31 0.05
CA LYS A 327 27.35 -10.08 0.44
C LYS A 327 27.08 -11.58 0.35
#